data_AF-A0A941RDE1-F1
#
_entry.id   AF-A0A941RDE1-F1
#
_cell.length_a   1.000
_cell.length_b   1.000
_cell.length_c   1.000
_cell.angle_alpha   90.00
_cell.angle_beta   90.00
_cell.angle_gamma   90.00
#
_symmetry.space_group_name_H-M   'P 1'
#
loop_
_entity.id
_entity.type
_entity.pdbx_description
1 polymer ?
#
loop_
_entity_poly.entity_id
_entity_poly.type
_entity_poly.pdbx_seq_one_letter_code
_entity_poly.pdbx_strand_id
1 'polypeptide(L)'
;MTHKQMLVLCAVTFIGGMVGGGLSHQLFSPPSVHAQNPNGVNAEEFLLLDAKGKARAGLGLDVNGEVGLVLRSKDGNRTLTLSPDDPLVIKLVERGGRVLWGAP
;
A
#
# COMPACT_ATOMS: atom_id res chain seq x y z
N MET A 1 -15.87 51.00 -17.67
CA MET A 1 -14.65 50.74 -16.88
C MET A 1 -13.47 51.33 -17.61
N THR A 2 -12.67 52.16 -16.94
CA THR A 2 -11.43 52.71 -17.53
C THR A 2 -10.27 51.73 -17.35
N HIS A 3 -9.27 51.78 -18.22
CA HIS A 3 -8.10 50.87 -18.16
C HIS A 3 -7.39 50.88 -16.80
N LYS A 4 -7.43 52.02 -16.08
CA LYS A 4 -6.91 52.16 -14.71
C LYS A 4 -7.69 51.33 -13.70
N GLN A 5 -9.02 51.28 -13.81
CA GLN A 5 -9.88 50.47 -12.93
C GLN A 5 -9.68 48.97 -13.16
N MET A 6 -9.46 48.56 -14.41
CA MET A 6 -9.17 47.17 -14.76
C MET A 6 -7.82 46.72 -14.19
N LEU A 7 -6.78 47.54 -14.31
CA LEU A 7 -5.46 47.23 -13.74
C LEU A 7 -5.49 47.09 -12.22
N VAL A 8 -6.23 47.98 -11.53
CA VAL A 8 -6.40 47.89 -10.07
C VAL A 8 -7.14 46.60 -9.68
N LEU A 9 -8.20 46.23 -10.42
CA LEU A 9 -8.94 45.00 -10.16
C LEU A 9 -8.04 43.76 -10.32
N CYS A 10 -7.25 43.70 -11.40
CA CYS A 10 -6.31 42.60 -11.63
C CYS A 10 -5.25 42.49 -10.52
N ALA A 11 -4.72 43.62 -10.04
CA ALA A 11 -3.74 43.60 -8.95
C ALA A 11 -4.36 43.08 -7.66
N VAL A 12 -5.57 43.51 -7.31
CA VAL A 12 -6.27 43.08 -6.08
C VAL A 12 -6.60 41.60 -6.12
N THR A 13 -7.13 41.08 -7.23
CA THR A 13 -7.47 39.65 -7.35
C THR A 13 -6.23 38.77 -7.36
N PHE A 14 -5.13 39.22 -7.97
CA PHE A 14 -3.86 38.50 -7.97
C PHE A 14 -3.26 38.39 -6.56
N ILE A 15 -3.20 39.49 -5.82
CA ILE A 15 -2.69 39.51 -4.44
C ILE A 15 -3.60 38.67 -3.53
N GLY A 16 -4.92 38.82 -3.64
CA GLY A 16 -5.87 38.02 -2.87
C GLY A 16 -5.73 36.52 -3.14
N GLY A 17 -5.52 36.13 -4.41
CA GLY A 17 -5.29 34.75 -4.81
C GLY A 17 -3.98 34.17 -4.24
N MET A 18 -2.89 34.93 -4.26
CA MET A 18 -1.61 34.49 -3.68
C MET A 18 -1.69 34.33 -2.16
N VAL A 19 -2.29 35.30 -1.47
CA VAL A 19 -2.45 35.24 0.00
C VAL A 19 -3.39 34.10 0.41
N GLY A 20 -4.53 33.94 -0.29
CA GLY A 20 -5.46 32.85 -0.03
C GLY A 20 -4.87 31.47 -0.33
N GLY A 21 -4.14 31.32 -1.44
CA GLY A 21 -3.44 30.08 -1.79
C GLY A 21 -2.38 29.69 -0.77
N GLY A 22 -1.59 30.66 -0.28
CA GLY A 22 -0.57 30.42 0.75
C GLY A 22 -1.14 30.01 2.10
N LEU A 23 -2.23 30.65 2.53
CA LEU A 23 -2.89 30.35 3.81
C LEU A 23 -3.64 29.02 3.82
N SER A 24 -4.13 28.56 2.65
CA SER A 24 -4.81 27.27 2.52
C SER A 24 -3.92 26.10 2.99
N HIS A 25 -2.62 26.15 2.66
CA HIS A 25 -1.68 25.11 3.07
C HIS A 25 -1.39 25.11 4.57
N GLN A 26 -1.51 26.26 5.26
CA GLN A 26 -1.26 26.33 6.71
C GLN A 26 -2.47 25.92 7.55
N LEU A 27 -3.70 26.16 7.05
CA LEU A 27 -4.93 25.88 7.78
C LEU A 27 -5.54 24.51 7.47
N PHE A 28 -5.31 23.95 6.28
CA PHE A 28 -5.93 22.70 5.82
C PHE A 28 -4.93 21.58 5.52
N SER A 29 -3.65 21.74 5.83
CA SER A 29 -2.76 20.58 5.82
C SER A 29 -3.23 19.60 6.90
N PRO A 30 -3.66 18.38 6.54
CA PRO A 30 -3.82 17.33 7.55
C PRO A 30 -2.49 17.19 8.28
N PRO A 31 -2.49 16.95 9.61
CA PRO A 31 -1.25 16.74 10.35
C PRO A 31 -0.43 15.70 9.59
N SER A 32 0.79 16.08 9.22
CA SER A 32 1.73 15.17 8.60
C SER A 32 1.87 13.99 9.56
N VAL A 33 1.31 12.86 9.18
CA VAL A 33 1.31 11.65 10.00
C VAL A 33 2.79 11.28 10.22
N HIS A 34 3.27 11.61 11.41
CA HIS A 34 4.64 11.44 11.89
C HIS A 34 4.89 9.97 12.26
N ALA A 35 4.78 9.09 11.27
CA ALA A 35 5.13 7.67 11.41
C ALA A 35 5.83 7.12 10.17
N GLN A 36 6.69 7.92 9.53
CA GLN A 36 7.71 7.40 8.62
C GLN A 36 8.88 6.90 9.49
N ASN A 37 8.75 5.70 10.05
CA ASN A 37 9.91 4.99 10.55
C ASN A 37 10.76 4.63 9.30
N PRO A 38 11.98 5.18 9.13
CA PRO A 38 12.74 5.06 7.88
C PRO A 38 13.10 3.61 7.51
N ASN A 39 12.89 2.66 8.41
CA ASN A 39 13.22 1.25 8.21
C ASN A 39 11.98 0.34 8.03
N GLY A 40 10.76 0.91 7.98
CA GLY A 40 9.52 0.14 7.91
C GLY A 40 8.66 0.51 6.70
N VAL A 41 8.21 -0.49 5.95
CA VAL A 41 7.12 -0.33 5.00
C VAL A 41 5.86 -0.84 5.68
N ASN A 42 4.78 -0.08 5.66
CA ASN A 42 3.46 -0.52 6.11
C ASN A 42 2.62 -0.86 4.88
N ALA A 43 2.20 -2.12 4.77
CA ALA A 43 1.33 -2.62 3.71
C ALA A 43 0.46 -3.75 4.25
N GLU A 44 -0.71 -3.96 3.64
CA GLU A 44 -1.56 -5.12 3.91
C GLU A 44 -0.96 -6.42 3.35
N GLU A 45 -0.10 -6.31 2.33
CA GLU A 45 0.56 -7.43 1.69
C GLU A 45 1.95 -7.06 1.14
N PHE A 46 2.92 -7.96 1.33
CA PHE A 46 4.25 -7.93 0.76
C PHE A 46 4.44 -9.09 -0.21
N LEU A 47 4.69 -8.78 -1.48
CA LEU A 47 4.91 -9.78 -2.52
C LEU A 47 6.38 -9.82 -2.97
N LEU A 48 6.97 -11.02 -2.98
CA LEU A 48 8.22 -11.27 -3.68
C LEU A 48 7.91 -11.63 -5.13
N LEU A 49 8.29 -10.77 -6.08
CA LEU A 49 8.09 -11.01 -7.51
C LEU A 49 9.35 -11.57 -8.17
N ASP A 50 9.18 -12.42 -9.19
CA ASP A 50 10.29 -12.81 -10.06
C ASP A 50 10.56 -11.78 -11.17
N ALA A 51 11.57 -12.04 -12.00
CA ALA A 51 11.97 -11.15 -13.11
C ALA A 51 10.87 -10.92 -14.17
N LYS A 52 9.81 -11.73 -14.17
CA LYS A 52 8.64 -11.58 -15.05
C LYS A 52 7.45 -10.93 -14.36
N GLY A 53 7.62 -10.48 -13.11
CA GLY A 53 6.57 -9.89 -12.29
C GLY A 53 5.64 -10.91 -11.63
N LYS A 54 5.96 -12.21 -11.64
CA LYS A 54 5.11 -13.23 -11.03
C LYS A 54 5.42 -13.35 -9.53
N ALA A 55 4.38 -13.37 -8.69
CA ALA A 55 4.53 -13.57 -7.25
C ALA A 55 5.03 -14.99 -6.89
N ARG A 56 6.07 -15.02 -6.06
CA ARG A 56 6.80 -16.21 -5.60
C ARG A 56 6.79 -16.37 -4.09
N ALA A 57 6.57 -15.29 -3.35
CA ALA A 57 6.18 -15.36 -1.96
C ALA A 57 5.25 -14.19 -1.62
N GLY A 58 4.49 -14.34 -0.55
CA GLY A 58 3.58 -13.32 -0.04
C GLY A 58 3.55 -13.36 1.48
N LEU A 59 3.62 -12.21 2.14
CA LEU A 59 3.28 -12.05 3.55
C LEU A 59 2.17 -11.01 3.64
N GLY A 60 1.01 -11.36 4.17
CA GLY A 60 -0.09 -10.41 4.24
C GLY A 60 -1.30 -10.95 4.96
N LEU A 61 -2.36 -10.18 4.89
CA LEU A 61 -3.68 -10.54 5.39
C LEU A 61 -4.54 -11.08 4.25
N ASP A 62 -5.32 -12.12 4.53
CA ASP A 62 -6.32 -12.62 3.59
C ASP A 62 -7.63 -11.80 3.65
N VAL A 63 -8.66 -12.25 2.93
CA VAL A 63 -9.98 -11.57 2.90
C VAL A 63 -10.70 -11.55 4.24
N ASN A 64 -10.34 -12.43 5.16
CA ASN A 64 -10.89 -12.51 6.51
C ASN A 64 -10.01 -11.77 7.54
N GLY A 65 -8.86 -11.24 7.11
CA GLY A 65 -7.87 -10.61 7.98
C GLY A 65 -6.92 -11.60 8.66
N GLU A 66 -6.90 -12.85 8.22
CA GLU A 66 -5.99 -13.89 8.73
C GLU A 66 -4.59 -13.69 8.15
N VAL A 67 -3.56 -13.88 8.97
CA VAL A 67 -2.17 -13.63 8.55
C VAL A 67 -1.58 -14.86 7.88
N GLY A 68 -0.97 -14.68 6.71
CA GLY A 68 -0.38 -15.78 5.95
C GLY A 68 0.99 -15.44 5.40
N LEU A 69 1.90 -16.42 5.46
CA LEU A 69 3.13 -16.46 4.67
C LEU A 69 3.02 -17.58 3.64
N VAL A 70 3.16 -17.23 2.37
CA VAL A 70 3.06 -18.15 1.24
C VAL A 70 4.37 -18.16 0.48
N LEU A 71 4.91 -19.33 0.15
CA LEU A 71 6.06 -19.51 -0.75
C LEU A 71 5.67 -20.44 -1.89
N ARG A 72 5.96 -20.03 -3.11
CA ARG A 72 5.59 -20.75 -4.33
C ARG A 72 6.84 -21.21 -5.07
N SER A 73 6.87 -22.49 -5.42
CA SER A 73 7.96 -23.10 -6.19
C SER A 73 8.12 -22.45 -7.58
N LYS A 74 9.27 -22.64 -8.22
CA LYS A 74 9.60 -21.97 -9.51
C LYS A 74 8.71 -22.39 -10.65
N ASP A 75 8.39 -23.66 -10.69
CA ASP A 75 7.42 -24.25 -11.60
C ASP A 75 5.96 -23.92 -11.22
N GLY A 76 5.72 -23.41 -10.01
CA GLY A 76 4.40 -23.14 -9.45
C GLY A 76 3.59 -24.39 -9.16
N ASN A 77 4.25 -25.54 -8.99
CA ASN A 77 3.60 -26.82 -8.70
C ASN A 77 3.42 -27.07 -7.21
N ARG A 78 4.14 -26.33 -6.35
CA ARG A 78 4.08 -26.47 -4.90
C ARG A 78 3.98 -25.11 -4.23
N THR A 79 3.21 -25.08 -3.16
CA THR A 79 3.02 -23.92 -2.30
C THR A 79 3.24 -24.35 -0.87
N LEU A 80 4.17 -23.69 -0.18
CA LEU A 80 4.32 -23.80 1.26
C LEU A 80 3.55 -22.63 1.88
N THR A 81 2.62 -22.92 2.77
CA THR A 81 1.83 -21.93 3.50
C THR A 81 2.13 -22.05 4.98
N LEU A 82 2.26 -20.91 5.65
CA LEU A 82 2.31 -20.75 7.10
C LEU A 82 1.19 -19.78 7.50
N SER A 83 0.21 -20.24 8.25
CA SER A 83 -0.88 -19.41 8.80
C SER A 83 -1.21 -19.89 10.22
N PRO A 84 -1.13 -19.04 11.25
CA PRO A 84 -1.48 -19.41 12.62
C PRO A 84 -2.99 -19.65 12.81
N ASP A 85 -3.81 -19.13 11.90
CA ASP A 85 -5.27 -19.20 11.96
C ASP A 85 -5.80 -20.51 11.34
N ASP A 86 -4.93 -21.26 10.66
CA ASP A 86 -5.25 -22.56 10.05
C ASP A 86 -4.95 -23.74 10.99
N PRO A 87 -5.84 -24.76 11.10
CA PRO A 87 -5.58 -25.96 11.89
C PRO A 87 -4.29 -26.72 11.55
N LEU A 88 -3.81 -26.66 10.31
CA LEU A 88 -2.42 -27.03 10.02
C LEU A 88 -1.66 -25.75 9.73
N VAL A 89 -0.96 -25.28 10.76
CA VAL A 89 -0.23 -24.02 10.74
C VAL A 89 0.78 -23.98 9.61
N ILE A 90 1.40 -25.10 9.27
CA ILE A 90 2.30 -25.23 8.12
C ILE A 90 1.73 -26.28 7.16
N LYS A 91 1.62 -25.93 5.87
CA LYS A 91 1.16 -26.84 4.82
C LYS A 91 2.04 -26.76 3.59
N LEU A 92 2.42 -27.92 3.06
CA LEU A 92 2.93 -28.03 1.70
C LEU A 92 1.81 -28.58 0.80
N VAL A 93 1.41 -27.79 -0.18
CA VAL A 93 0.27 -28.06 -1.06
C VAL A 93 0.75 -28.17 -2.51
N GLU A 94 0.25 -29.15 -3.24
CA GLU A 94 0.48 -29.30 -4.68
C GLU A 94 -0.51 -28.48 -5.50
N ARG A 95 -0.15 -28.15 -6.74
CA ARG A 95 -1.07 -27.57 -7.72
C ARG A 95 -2.29 -28.48 -7.87
N GLY A 96 -3.46 -27.97 -7.49
CA GLY A 96 -4.71 -28.73 -7.40
C GLY A 96 -5.27 -28.82 -5.97
N GLY A 97 -4.57 -28.30 -4.97
CA GLY A 97 -5.06 -28.20 -3.59
C GLY A 97 -4.77 -29.43 -2.72
N ARG A 98 -4.10 -30.45 -3.26
CA ARG A 98 -3.71 -31.63 -2.50
C ARG A 98 -2.63 -31.28 -1.48
N VAL A 99 -2.92 -31.49 -0.19
CA VAL A 99 -1.93 -31.35 0.89
C VAL A 99 -0.96 -32.52 0.82
N LEU A 100 0.32 -32.23 0.55
CA LEU A 100 1.40 -33.21 0.51
C LEU A 100 1.95 -33.49 1.92
N TRP A 101 1.96 -32.47 2.77
CA TRP A 101 2.43 -32.53 4.14
C TRP A 101 1.87 -31.36 4.94
N GLY A 102 1.70 -31.52 6.24
CA GLY A 102 1.41 -30.40 7.12
C GLY A 102 1.78 -30.68 8.57
N ALA A 103 1.88 -29.61 9.35
CA ALA A 103 2.14 -29.62 10.77
C ALA A 103 1.21 -28.62 11.48
N PRO A 104 0.80 -28.93 12.73
CA PRO A 104 0.10 -27.99 13.58
C PRO A 104 1.02 -26.87 14.08
#